data_AF-A0AAW1RYI9-F1
#
_entry.id   AF-A0AAW1RYI9-F1
#
_cell.length_a   1.000
_cell.length_b   1.000
_cell.length_c   1.000
_cell.angle_alpha   90.00
_cell.angle_beta   90.00
_cell.angle_gamma   90.00
#
_symmetry.space_group_name_H-M   'P 1'
#
loop_
_entity.id
_entity.type
_entity.pdbx_description
1 polymer ?
#
loop_
_entity_poly.entity_id
_entity_poly.type
_entity_poly.pdbx_seq_one_letter_code
_entity_poly.pdbx_strand_id
1 'polypeptide(L)'
;MGEPLRQACQELWTLDHNRLTPGRDYRINLQEGKRSSNHSDAAAQPLFSFVDEAIWQRPTYRLFQALLNNYHREAGVAERLNTQQRQEVDAFLDAIIGTQPMLFVHQQLNAIGRADGDLRAFKEQLRQMWFSTYRRVVDNDSSGFEHVFVGETDHGQTKGFHNWVQFWLQERNGDVNYYGHLLPRRRDQGLEQTGPDERIINIQFGWGGDVKPVSTLFVGTSPEFDMALYTLCFCAGEPENIIQLRDYEVKIKCFRIHSKYGDKVGSSYPELISKSPGEPGFAGASQGPSGLPMAQGNGYSPAGNYSSGYPPQQQQQPHSQSYAAAAAGAHPQQPLQQQPYGKPFQPAPQQPMTFQQQPTPFQQQGPPQDAAQQSCMGKFLGILKACFS
;
A
#
# COMPACT_ATOMS: atom_id res chain seq x y z
N MET A 1 -0.50 -17.80 18.10
CA MET A 1 -0.56 -17.53 16.64
C MET A 1 0.14 -16.24 16.20
N GLY A 2 0.35 -15.22 17.06
CA GLY A 2 0.87 -13.91 16.64
C GLY A 2 2.31 -13.87 16.09
N GLU A 3 3.27 -14.58 16.70
CA GLU A 3 4.69 -14.45 16.32
C GLU A 3 5.02 -15.03 14.93
N PRO A 4 4.57 -16.25 14.56
CA PRO A 4 4.85 -16.78 13.22
C PRO A 4 4.19 -15.96 12.10
N LEU A 5 2.99 -15.44 12.33
CA LEU A 5 2.32 -14.56 11.36
C LEU A 5 3.08 -13.24 11.19
N ARG A 6 3.54 -12.63 12.30
CA ARG A 6 4.34 -11.41 12.27
C ARG A 6 5.61 -11.59 11.43
N GLN A 7 6.34 -12.69 11.65
CA GLN A 7 7.54 -12.99 10.87
C GLN A 7 7.23 -13.26 9.39
N ALA A 8 6.17 -14.01 9.10
CA ALA A 8 5.76 -14.28 7.72
C ALA A 8 5.37 -13.00 6.96
N CYS A 9 4.67 -12.06 7.59
CA CYS A 9 4.34 -10.77 6.99
C CYS A 9 5.58 -9.90 6.76
N GLN A 10 6.57 -9.96 7.64
CA GLN A 10 7.83 -9.25 7.46
C GLN A 10 8.65 -9.82 6.29
N GLU A 11 8.68 -11.14 6.14
CA GLU A 11 9.31 -11.78 4.98
C GLU A 11 8.54 -11.47 3.69
N LEU A 12 7.21 -11.52 3.72
CA LEU A 12 6.38 -11.15 2.58
C LEU A 12 6.70 -9.73 2.07
N TRP A 13 7.06 -8.81 2.98
CA TRP A 13 7.49 -7.47 2.62
C TRP A 13 8.78 -7.44 1.80
N THR A 14 9.73 -8.35 2.02
CA THR A 14 11.00 -8.40 1.28
C THR A 14 10.83 -9.03 -0.12
N LEU A 15 9.82 -9.90 -0.28
CA LEU A 15 9.52 -10.63 -1.51
C LEU A 15 8.75 -9.81 -2.56
N ASP A 16 8.31 -8.59 -2.22
CA ASP A 16 7.59 -7.70 -3.13
C ASP A 16 8.53 -6.99 -4.13
N HIS A 17 9.02 -7.75 -5.11
CA HIS A 17 9.95 -7.24 -6.12
C HIS A 17 9.31 -6.24 -7.10
N ASN A 18 7.98 -6.23 -7.21
CA ASN A 18 7.24 -5.30 -8.07
C ASN A 18 6.86 -4.00 -7.36
N ARG A 19 7.24 -3.83 -6.09
CA ARG A 19 7.08 -2.59 -5.33
C ARG A 19 7.75 -1.41 -6.02
N LEU A 20 7.14 -0.25 -5.91
CA LEU A 20 7.70 1.02 -6.35
C LEU A 20 8.64 1.62 -5.29
N THR A 21 9.60 2.42 -5.72
CA THR A 21 10.58 3.11 -4.87
C THR A 21 10.26 4.60 -4.77
N PRO A 22 10.01 5.18 -3.58
CA PRO A 22 9.79 6.61 -3.42
C PRO A 22 11.00 7.41 -3.90
N GLY A 23 10.75 8.60 -4.43
CA GLY A 23 11.74 9.47 -5.05
C GLY A 23 12.13 9.07 -6.49
N ARG A 24 12.05 7.77 -6.81
CA ARG A 24 12.34 7.21 -8.15
C ARG A 24 11.07 6.95 -8.96
N ASP A 25 10.21 6.06 -8.47
CA ASP A 25 9.03 5.56 -9.18
C ASP A 25 7.75 6.35 -8.82
N TYR A 26 7.74 7.03 -7.66
CA TYR A 26 6.66 7.94 -7.25
C TYR A 26 7.16 8.99 -6.25
N ARG A 27 6.39 10.07 -6.05
CA ARG A 27 6.60 11.06 -4.99
C ARG A 27 5.27 11.49 -4.39
N ILE A 28 5.18 11.43 -3.06
CA ILE A 28 4.05 11.96 -2.30
C ILE A 28 4.34 13.36 -1.75
N ASN A 29 3.31 14.18 -1.66
CA ASN A 29 3.29 15.50 -1.07
C ASN A 29 2.35 15.50 0.14
N LEU A 30 2.92 15.20 1.32
CA LEU A 30 2.16 15.01 2.57
C LEU A 30 1.49 16.29 3.08
N GLN A 31 1.99 17.46 2.69
CA GLN A 31 1.47 18.77 3.10
C GLN A 31 1.34 18.90 4.63
N GLU A 32 0.38 19.68 5.12
CA GLU A 32 0.19 19.88 6.56
C GLU A 32 -0.44 18.65 7.22
N GLY A 33 0.15 18.22 8.32
CA GLY A 33 -0.39 17.14 9.15
C GLY A 33 -1.53 17.64 10.04
N LYS A 34 -2.59 16.85 10.15
CA LYS A 34 -3.81 17.24 10.89
C LYS A 34 -4.29 16.14 11.84
N ARG A 35 -5.24 16.50 12.71
CA ARG A 35 -5.97 15.53 13.55
C ARG A 35 -7.15 14.94 12.77
N SER A 36 -7.48 13.69 13.03
CA SER A 36 -8.61 13.00 12.38
C SER A 36 -9.98 13.67 12.62
N SER A 37 -10.12 14.41 13.72
CA SER A 37 -11.34 15.17 14.04
C SER A 37 -11.47 16.47 13.25
N ASN A 38 -10.40 16.92 12.59
CA ASN A 38 -10.48 18.05 11.69
C ASN A 38 -10.89 17.55 10.29
N HIS A 39 -12.08 17.95 9.84
CA HIS A 39 -12.61 17.60 8.52
C HIS A 39 -12.37 18.69 7.47
N SER A 40 -11.73 19.81 7.82
CA SER A 40 -11.41 20.88 6.86
C SER A 40 -10.33 20.43 5.91
N ASP A 41 -10.35 20.87 4.65
CA ASP A 41 -9.23 20.63 3.74
C ASP A 41 -7.95 21.30 4.29
N ALA A 42 -6.89 20.52 4.48
CA ALA A 42 -5.56 20.97 4.91
C ALA A 42 -4.50 20.73 3.84
N ALA A 43 -4.91 20.35 2.62
CA ALA A 43 -4.02 20.00 1.54
C ALA A 43 -4.52 20.66 0.24
N ALA A 44 -3.89 21.77 -0.15
CA ALA A 44 -4.24 22.50 -1.36
C ALA A 44 -3.80 21.78 -2.65
N GLN A 45 -3.02 20.70 -2.56
CA GLN A 45 -2.47 19.96 -3.70
C GLN A 45 -2.79 18.45 -3.58
N PRO A 46 -2.70 17.69 -4.68
CA PRO A 46 -2.77 16.23 -4.63
C PRO A 46 -1.73 15.60 -3.70
N LEU A 47 -2.06 14.46 -3.12
CA LEU A 47 -1.12 13.61 -2.39
C LEU A 47 -0.02 13.11 -3.33
N PHE A 48 -0.37 12.60 -4.50
CA PHE A 48 0.63 12.10 -5.46
C PHE A 48 1.08 13.21 -6.40
N SER A 49 2.24 13.78 -6.12
CA SER A 49 2.89 14.75 -7.01
C SER A 49 3.47 14.12 -8.29
N PHE A 50 3.78 12.81 -8.23
CA PHE A 50 4.35 12.06 -9.34
C PHE A 50 4.16 10.56 -9.14
N VAL A 51 3.83 9.84 -10.22
CA VAL A 51 3.94 8.38 -10.36
C VAL A 51 4.46 8.09 -11.76
N ASP A 52 5.49 7.26 -11.88
CA ASP A 52 6.03 6.84 -13.17
C ASP A 52 5.02 5.92 -13.87
N GLU A 53 4.41 6.40 -14.96
CA GLU A 53 3.42 5.66 -15.72
C GLU A 53 3.99 4.43 -16.45
N ALA A 54 5.32 4.24 -16.47
CA ALA A 54 5.92 2.98 -16.91
C ALA A 54 5.46 1.77 -16.05
N ILE A 55 4.90 2.00 -14.87
CA ILE A 55 4.31 0.93 -14.04
C ILE A 55 3.18 0.19 -14.78
N TRP A 56 2.47 0.85 -15.70
CA TRP A 56 1.39 0.24 -16.50
C TRP A 56 1.89 -0.72 -17.56
N GLN A 57 3.21 -0.77 -17.81
CA GLN A 57 3.84 -1.79 -18.64
C GLN A 57 4.06 -3.09 -17.86
N ARG A 58 4.05 -3.04 -16.51
CA ARG A 58 4.18 -4.22 -15.65
C ARG A 58 2.86 -5.00 -15.66
N PRO A 59 2.87 -6.31 -15.97
CA PRO A 59 1.64 -7.08 -16.16
C PRO A 59 0.67 -7.04 -14.98
N THR A 60 1.15 -7.14 -13.74
CA THR A 60 0.28 -7.21 -12.55
C THR A 60 -0.44 -5.89 -12.30
N TYR A 61 0.25 -4.74 -12.41
CA TYR A 61 -0.38 -3.41 -12.33
C TYR A 61 -1.39 -3.16 -13.45
N ARG A 62 -1.05 -3.51 -14.70
CA ARG A 62 -1.95 -3.33 -15.85
C ARG A 62 -3.24 -4.12 -15.70
N LEU A 63 -3.14 -5.39 -15.31
CA LEU A 63 -4.30 -6.26 -15.11
C LEU A 63 -5.11 -5.84 -13.88
N PHE A 64 -4.44 -5.40 -12.82
CA PHE A 64 -5.10 -4.83 -11.65
C PHE A 64 -5.89 -3.55 -11.99
N GLN A 65 -5.32 -2.64 -12.80
CA GLN A 65 -6.03 -1.45 -13.28
C GLN A 65 -7.26 -1.82 -14.11
N ALA A 66 -7.16 -2.83 -14.98
CA ALA A 66 -8.30 -3.32 -15.75
C ALA A 66 -9.43 -3.80 -14.82
N LEU A 67 -9.09 -4.50 -13.73
CA LEU A 67 -10.08 -4.87 -12.71
C LEU A 67 -10.70 -3.64 -12.05
N LEU A 68 -9.91 -2.68 -11.58
CA LEU A 68 -10.44 -1.48 -10.91
C LEU A 68 -11.43 -0.70 -11.79
N ASN A 69 -11.18 -0.62 -13.10
CA ASN A 69 -12.02 0.09 -14.05
C ASN A 69 -13.39 -0.55 -14.30
N ASN A 70 -13.60 -1.80 -13.86
CA ASN A 70 -14.87 -2.50 -14.03
C ASN A 70 -15.94 -2.09 -13.03
N TYR A 71 -15.54 -1.45 -11.94
CA TYR A 71 -16.41 -1.22 -10.78
C TYR A 71 -16.92 0.21 -10.75
N HIS A 72 -18.19 0.35 -10.39
CA HIS A 72 -18.81 1.65 -10.15
C HIS A 72 -18.79 1.95 -8.64
N ARG A 73 -18.63 3.23 -8.27
CA ARG A 73 -18.55 3.64 -6.87
C ARG A 73 -19.82 3.35 -6.04
N GLU A 74 -20.97 3.21 -6.67
CA GLU A 74 -22.28 3.13 -6.00
C GLU A 74 -22.60 1.68 -5.63
N ALA A 75 -22.77 1.39 -4.34
CA ALA A 75 -23.12 0.06 -3.87
C ALA A 75 -24.57 -0.32 -4.26
N GLY A 76 -24.84 -1.63 -4.32
CA GLY A 76 -26.21 -2.15 -4.49
C GLY A 76 -26.71 -2.26 -5.93
N VAL A 77 -25.83 -2.11 -6.92
CA VAL A 77 -26.09 -2.53 -8.30
C VAL A 77 -25.63 -3.98 -8.43
N ALA A 78 -26.51 -4.90 -8.82
CA ALA A 78 -26.15 -6.29 -9.00
C ALA A 78 -25.07 -6.44 -10.08
N GLU A 79 -23.86 -6.78 -9.67
CA GLU A 79 -22.73 -6.95 -10.58
C GLU A 79 -22.74 -8.37 -11.16
N ARG A 80 -23.51 -8.56 -12.23
CA ARG A 80 -23.28 -9.72 -13.08
C ARG A 80 -22.03 -9.48 -13.91
N LEU A 81 -20.92 -10.05 -13.45
CA LEU A 81 -19.68 -10.06 -14.22
C LEU A 81 -19.98 -10.58 -15.64
N ASN A 82 -19.61 -9.80 -16.66
CA ASN A 82 -19.71 -10.24 -18.04
C ASN A 82 -18.54 -11.18 -18.39
N THR A 83 -18.49 -11.70 -19.61
CA THR A 83 -17.45 -12.65 -20.03
C THR A 83 -16.05 -12.03 -20.01
N GLN A 84 -15.93 -10.76 -20.39
CA GLN A 84 -14.66 -10.04 -20.37
C GLN A 84 -14.17 -9.84 -18.93
N GLN A 85 -15.05 -9.40 -18.02
CA GLN A 85 -14.68 -9.19 -16.62
C GLN A 85 -14.21 -10.50 -15.95
N ARG A 86 -14.83 -11.64 -16.28
CA ARG A 86 -14.35 -12.96 -15.83
C ARG A 86 -12.95 -13.29 -16.38
N GLN A 87 -12.67 -12.95 -17.63
CA GLN A 87 -11.35 -13.16 -18.24
C GLN A 87 -10.29 -12.24 -17.61
N GLU A 88 -10.65 -11.01 -17.25
CA GLU A 88 -9.74 -10.09 -16.56
C GLU A 88 -9.39 -10.59 -15.16
N VAL A 89 -10.37 -11.13 -14.41
CA VAL A 89 -10.12 -11.80 -13.13
C VAL A 89 -9.17 -12.98 -13.31
N ASP A 90 -9.42 -13.83 -14.31
CA ASP A 90 -8.60 -15.01 -14.56
C ASP A 90 -7.16 -14.64 -14.94
N ALA A 91 -7.00 -13.64 -15.82
CA ALA A 91 -5.72 -13.12 -16.25
C ALA A 91 -4.94 -12.47 -15.10
N PHE A 92 -5.60 -11.70 -14.24
CA PHE A 92 -4.97 -11.13 -13.05
C PHE A 92 -4.49 -12.23 -12.09
N LEU A 93 -5.34 -13.21 -11.79
CA LEU A 93 -4.97 -14.34 -10.95
C LEU A 93 -3.80 -15.13 -11.55
N ASP A 94 -3.77 -15.37 -12.86
CA ASP A 94 -2.63 -16.02 -13.53
C ASP A 94 -1.35 -15.21 -13.43
N ALA A 95 -1.45 -13.88 -13.55
CA ALA A 95 -0.28 -13.00 -13.48
C ALA A 95 0.35 -12.97 -12.09
N ILE A 96 -0.46 -13.05 -11.02
CA ILE A 96 0.03 -12.94 -9.65
C ILE A 96 0.39 -14.28 -9.01
N ILE A 97 -0.24 -15.39 -9.41
CA ILE A 97 -0.12 -16.68 -8.69
C ILE A 97 1.33 -17.22 -8.67
N GLY A 98 2.12 -16.92 -9.70
CA GLY A 98 3.52 -17.29 -9.81
C GLY A 98 4.52 -16.29 -9.23
N THR A 99 4.06 -15.19 -8.64
CA THR A 99 4.93 -14.18 -8.02
C THR A 99 5.47 -14.68 -6.68
N GLN A 100 6.64 -14.17 -6.26
CA GLN A 100 7.23 -14.55 -4.97
C GLN A 100 6.30 -14.32 -3.77
N PRO A 101 5.55 -13.19 -3.66
CA PRO A 101 4.59 -12.99 -2.59
C PRO A 101 3.51 -14.08 -2.53
N MET A 102 2.93 -14.45 -3.68
CA MET A 102 1.86 -15.45 -3.73
C MET A 102 2.35 -16.87 -3.50
N LEU A 103 3.52 -17.23 -4.05
CA LEU A 103 4.14 -18.54 -3.79
C LEU A 103 4.50 -18.71 -2.31
N PHE A 104 5.01 -17.65 -1.68
CA PHE A 104 5.30 -17.68 -0.25
C PHE A 104 4.03 -17.88 0.57
N VAL A 105 2.98 -17.09 0.33
CA VAL A 105 1.70 -17.25 1.05
C VAL A 105 1.08 -18.62 0.80
N HIS A 106 1.12 -19.14 -0.43
CA HIS A 106 0.67 -20.50 -0.73
C HIS A 106 1.37 -21.54 0.13
N GLN A 107 2.71 -21.47 0.24
CA GLN A 107 3.49 -22.36 1.09
C GLN A 107 3.15 -22.22 2.57
N GLN A 108 3.01 -20.98 3.08
CA GLN A 108 2.63 -20.75 4.48
C GLN A 108 1.24 -21.34 4.79
N LEU A 109 0.27 -21.12 3.90
CA LEU A 109 -1.09 -21.63 4.08
C LEU A 109 -1.17 -23.14 3.93
N ASN A 110 -0.40 -23.74 3.03
CA ASN A 110 -0.31 -25.19 2.92
C ASN A 110 0.28 -25.82 4.19
N ALA A 111 1.34 -25.22 4.76
CA ALA A 111 1.98 -25.71 5.97
C ALA A 111 1.03 -25.76 7.18
N ILE A 112 0.03 -24.88 7.23
CA ILE A 112 -0.99 -24.82 8.29
C ILE A 112 -2.33 -25.48 7.90
N GLY A 113 -2.37 -26.21 6.78
CA GLY A 113 -3.58 -26.93 6.33
C GLY A 113 -4.73 -26.01 5.87
N ARG A 114 -4.42 -24.77 5.48
CA ARG A 114 -5.39 -23.77 4.97
C ARG A 114 -5.39 -23.62 3.45
N ALA A 115 -4.47 -24.27 2.76
CA ALA A 115 -4.44 -24.37 1.30
C ALA A 115 -3.96 -25.76 0.85
N ASP A 116 -4.44 -26.21 -0.30
CA ASP A 116 -3.91 -27.41 -0.96
C ASP A 116 -2.47 -27.17 -1.46
N GLY A 117 -1.71 -28.24 -1.70
CA GLY A 117 -0.35 -28.15 -2.25
C GLY A 117 -0.32 -27.81 -3.75
N ASP A 118 -1.42 -27.98 -4.46
CA ASP A 118 -1.57 -27.62 -5.88
C ASP A 118 -1.85 -26.12 -6.05
N LEU A 119 -1.01 -25.46 -6.85
CA LEU A 119 -1.13 -24.04 -7.14
C LEU A 119 -2.41 -23.72 -7.93
N ARG A 120 -2.92 -24.67 -8.73
CA ARG A 120 -4.21 -24.49 -9.44
C ARG A 120 -5.37 -24.46 -8.44
N ALA A 121 -5.38 -25.38 -7.48
CA ALA A 121 -6.36 -25.37 -6.41
C ALA A 121 -6.27 -24.09 -5.55
N PHE A 122 -5.06 -23.59 -5.30
CA PHE A 122 -4.88 -22.31 -4.61
C PHE A 122 -5.40 -21.11 -5.43
N LYS A 123 -5.21 -21.10 -6.76
CA LYS A 123 -5.83 -20.10 -7.65
C LYS A 123 -7.36 -20.13 -7.56
N GLU A 124 -7.96 -21.32 -7.56
CA GLU A 124 -9.41 -21.47 -7.38
C GLU A 124 -9.87 -20.97 -6.01
N GLN A 125 -9.11 -21.25 -4.95
CA GLN A 125 -9.39 -20.74 -3.60
C GLN A 125 -9.34 -19.22 -3.55
N LEU A 126 -8.34 -18.58 -4.18
CA LEU A 126 -8.26 -17.13 -4.31
C LEU A 126 -9.45 -16.56 -5.08
N ARG A 127 -9.84 -17.21 -6.19
CA ARG A 127 -11.02 -16.80 -6.98
C ARG A 127 -12.29 -16.86 -6.13
N GLN A 128 -12.46 -17.95 -5.38
CA GLN A 128 -13.60 -18.13 -4.49
C GLN A 128 -13.63 -17.05 -3.40
N MET A 129 -12.50 -16.81 -2.76
CA MET A 129 -12.38 -15.91 -1.61
C MET A 129 -12.56 -14.44 -1.98
N TRP A 130 -12.00 -14.02 -3.10
CA TRP A 130 -11.91 -12.59 -3.48
C TRP A 130 -12.94 -12.15 -4.52
N PHE A 131 -13.29 -13.03 -5.47
CA PHE A 131 -14.07 -12.64 -6.64
C PHE A 131 -15.46 -13.27 -6.71
N SER A 132 -15.79 -14.21 -5.81
CA SER A 132 -17.16 -14.70 -5.72
C SER A 132 -18.06 -13.65 -5.11
N THR A 133 -19.13 -13.29 -5.83
CA THR A 133 -20.12 -12.34 -5.35
C THR A 133 -20.87 -12.87 -4.13
N TYR A 134 -21.26 -11.97 -3.24
CA TYR A 134 -22.17 -12.22 -2.14
C TYR A 134 -23.15 -11.05 -2.01
N ARG A 135 -24.17 -11.21 -1.17
CA ARG A 135 -25.18 -10.19 -0.92
C ARG A 135 -24.74 -9.27 0.22
N ARG A 136 -24.73 -7.96 0.00
CA ARG A 136 -24.65 -6.92 1.06
C ARG A 136 -25.92 -6.09 1.13
N VAL A 137 -26.35 -5.52 0.01
CA VAL A 137 -27.58 -4.74 -0.16
C VAL A 137 -28.58 -5.56 -0.98
N VAL A 138 -28.18 -5.97 -2.19
CA VAL A 138 -28.95 -6.85 -3.10
C VAL A 138 -28.19 -8.13 -3.44
N ASP A 139 -28.87 -9.16 -3.93
CA ASP A 139 -28.22 -10.45 -4.19
C ASP A 139 -27.09 -10.31 -5.22
N ASN A 140 -25.88 -10.76 -4.88
CA ASN A 140 -24.68 -10.71 -5.72
C ASN A 140 -24.26 -9.30 -6.14
N ASP A 141 -24.18 -8.39 -5.19
CA ASP A 141 -23.84 -7.00 -5.41
C ASP A 141 -22.44 -6.60 -4.96
N SER A 142 -21.70 -7.52 -4.31
CA SER A 142 -20.38 -7.20 -3.80
C SER A 142 -19.42 -8.38 -3.85
N SER A 143 -18.14 -8.09 -3.99
CA SER A 143 -17.03 -9.04 -3.87
C SER A 143 -15.97 -8.58 -2.87
N GLY A 144 -15.10 -9.49 -2.43
CA GLY A 144 -13.99 -9.12 -1.55
C GLY A 144 -12.99 -8.20 -2.23
N PHE A 145 -12.76 -8.41 -3.53
CA PHE A 145 -11.89 -7.56 -4.34
C PHE A 145 -12.40 -6.12 -4.39
N GLU A 146 -13.65 -5.95 -4.79
CA GLU A 146 -14.30 -4.64 -4.90
C GLU A 146 -14.23 -3.87 -3.58
N HIS A 147 -14.65 -4.49 -2.49
CA HIS A 147 -14.72 -3.80 -1.21
C HIS A 147 -13.34 -3.40 -0.67
N VAL A 148 -12.31 -4.21 -0.89
CA VAL A 148 -10.94 -3.95 -0.40
C VAL A 148 -10.17 -2.99 -1.29
N PHE A 149 -10.21 -3.22 -2.61
CA PHE A 149 -9.33 -2.55 -3.56
C PHE A 149 -9.98 -1.37 -4.28
N VAL A 150 -11.30 -1.41 -4.53
CA VAL A 150 -12.01 -0.32 -5.21
C VAL A 150 -12.57 0.68 -4.21
N GLY A 151 -13.20 0.17 -3.15
CA GLY A 151 -14.04 0.96 -2.25
C GLY A 151 -15.44 1.19 -2.81
N GLU A 152 -16.39 1.40 -1.91
CA GLU A 152 -17.82 1.55 -2.26
C GLU A 152 -18.43 2.72 -1.49
N THR A 153 -19.44 3.36 -2.07
CA THR A 153 -20.30 4.32 -1.37
C THR A 153 -21.60 3.64 -0.99
N ASP A 154 -21.86 3.53 0.30
CA ASP A 154 -23.10 2.98 0.85
C ASP A 154 -23.83 4.06 1.65
N HIS A 155 -25.07 4.36 1.27
CA HIS A 155 -25.87 5.45 1.86
C HIS A 155 -25.14 6.80 1.93
N GLY A 156 -24.32 7.11 0.92
CA GLY A 156 -23.53 8.34 0.87
C GLY A 156 -22.30 8.33 1.79
N GLN A 157 -21.90 7.17 2.33
CA GLN A 157 -20.68 7.01 3.12
C GLN A 157 -19.68 6.13 2.40
N THR A 158 -18.43 6.58 2.35
CA THR A 158 -17.32 5.83 1.77
C THR A 158 -16.92 4.68 2.70
N LYS A 159 -17.01 3.45 2.19
CA LYS A 159 -16.52 2.23 2.84
C LYS A 159 -15.37 1.64 2.03
N GLY A 160 -14.42 0.99 2.71
CA GLY A 160 -13.23 0.46 2.05
C GLY A 160 -12.30 1.57 1.56
N PHE A 161 -11.81 1.46 0.32
CA PHE A 161 -10.93 2.45 -0.33
C PHE A 161 -9.60 2.66 0.43
N HIS A 162 -8.79 1.59 0.47
CA HIS A 162 -7.49 1.54 1.16
C HIS A 162 -6.29 1.28 0.24
N ASN A 163 -6.51 1.19 -1.07
CA ASN A 163 -5.47 0.87 -2.04
C ASN A 163 -4.91 2.15 -2.70
N TRP A 164 -3.58 2.27 -2.74
CA TRP A 164 -2.91 3.47 -3.24
C TRP A 164 -3.02 3.64 -4.76
N VAL A 165 -3.10 2.55 -5.53
CA VAL A 165 -3.28 2.60 -6.98
C VAL A 165 -4.65 3.18 -7.30
N GLN A 166 -5.70 2.66 -6.66
CA GLN A 166 -7.05 3.21 -6.77
C GLN A 166 -7.09 4.67 -6.33
N PHE A 167 -6.42 5.01 -5.22
CA PHE A 167 -6.37 6.38 -4.73
C PHE A 167 -5.76 7.32 -5.76
N TRP A 168 -4.61 6.94 -6.32
CA TRP A 168 -3.92 7.72 -7.35
C TRP A 168 -4.78 7.87 -8.62
N LEU A 169 -5.44 6.80 -9.08
CA LEU A 169 -6.32 6.85 -10.25
C LEU A 169 -7.49 7.84 -10.04
N GLN A 170 -8.15 7.76 -8.89
CA GLN A 170 -9.29 8.63 -8.57
C GLN A 170 -8.85 10.09 -8.31
N GLU A 171 -7.70 10.30 -7.68
CA GLU A 171 -7.11 11.64 -7.49
C GLU A 171 -6.73 12.26 -8.84
N ARG A 172 -6.13 11.48 -9.74
CA ARG A 172 -5.80 11.92 -11.11
C ARG A 172 -7.04 12.30 -11.92
N ASN A 173 -8.15 11.60 -11.71
CA ASN A 173 -9.43 11.89 -12.38
C ASN A 173 -10.17 13.08 -11.76
N GLY A 174 -9.71 13.60 -10.62
CA GLY A 174 -10.39 14.67 -9.87
C GLY A 174 -11.58 14.19 -9.05
N ASP A 175 -11.76 12.87 -8.90
CA ASP A 175 -12.84 12.26 -8.12
C ASP A 175 -12.54 12.24 -6.62
N VAL A 176 -11.25 12.18 -6.26
CA VAL A 176 -10.75 12.26 -4.88
C VAL A 176 -10.13 13.63 -4.62
N ASN A 177 -10.49 14.23 -3.49
CA ASN A 177 -9.78 15.39 -2.93
C ASN A 177 -9.06 14.98 -1.64
N TYR A 178 -7.73 15.00 -1.65
CA TYR A 178 -6.90 14.71 -0.48
C TYR A 178 -6.96 15.85 0.53
N TYR A 179 -7.30 15.57 1.80
CA TYR A 179 -7.48 16.61 2.84
C TYR A 179 -6.29 16.72 3.81
N GLY A 180 -5.22 15.96 3.61
CA GLY A 180 -4.03 15.94 4.47
C GLY A 180 -3.80 14.61 5.20
N HIS A 181 -2.56 14.41 5.66
CA HIS A 181 -2.17 13.23 6.42
C HIS A 181 -2.49 13.40 7.90
N LEU A 182 -2.79 12.29 8.57
CA LEU A 182 -3.20 12.29 9.96
C LEU A 182 -2.02 12.02 10.87
N LEU A 183 -1.79 12.95 11.80
CA LEU A 183 -0.76 12.81 12.82
C LEU A 183 -1.15 11.71 13.83
N PRO A 184 -0.16 10.96 14.39
CA PRO A 184 -0.41 9.99 15.43
C PRO A 184 -1.20 10.58 16.61
N ARG A 185 -2.06 9.77 17.24
CA ARG A 185 -2.93 10.22 18.33
C ARG A 185 -2.15 10.68 19.57
N ARG A 186 -0.99 10.07 19.85
CA ARG A 186 -0.14 10.45 20.99
C ARG A 186 1.12 11.19 20.51
N ARG A 187 1.46 12.32 21.15
CA ARG A 187 2.60 13.17 20.75
C ARG A 187 3.97 12.56 21.05
N ASP A 188 4.01 11.59 21.97
CA ASP A 188 5.18 10.78 22.33
C ASP A 188 5.43 9.61 21.35
N GLN A 189 4.47 9.30 20.48
CA GLN A 189 4.60 8.31 19.41
C GLN A 189 5.15 8.91 18.11
N GLY A 190 6.36 9.49 18.19
CA GLY A 190 7.17 9.80 17.01
C GLY A 190 6.55 10.84 16.07
N LEU A 191 6.42 12.08 16.53
CA LEU A 191 6.21 13.24 15.63
C LEU A 191 7.38 13.45 14.65
N GLU A 192 8.51 12.78 14.84
CA GLU A 192 9.76 13.18 14.20
C GLU A 192 9.96 12.73 12.75
N GLN A 193 9.18 11.80 12.17
CA GLN A 193 9.57 11.24 10.85
C GLN A 193 8.39 10.79 9.96
N THR A 194 7.37 11.63 9.74
CA THR A 194 6.55 11.49 8.52
C THR A 194 7.27 12.20 7.37
N GLY A 195 7.88 11.41 6.48
CA GLY A 195 8.73 11.90 5.40
C GLY A 195 8.15 11.62 4.01
N PRO A 196 8.79 12.13 2.94
CA PRO A 196 8.39 11.83 1.56
C PRO A 196 8.54 10.34 1.20
N ASP A 197 9.32 9.58 1.99
CA ASP A 197 9.56 8.14 1.78
C ASP A 197 8.60 7.24 2.58
N GLU A 198 7.57 7.83 3.20
CA GLU A 198 6.60 7.10 4.01
C GLU A 198 5.90 6.01 3.18
N ARG A 199 5.84 4.80 3.75
CA ARG A 199 5.24 3.63 3.10
C ARG A 199 3.86 3.29 3.61
N ILE A 200 3.52 3.76 4.81
CA ILE A 200 2.22 3.50 5.45
C ILE A 200 1.73 4.80 6.04
N ILE A 201 0.65 5.35 5.48
CA ILE A 201 0.13 6.67 5.87
C ILE A 201 -1.33 6.60 6.24
N ASN A 202 -1.70 7.33 7.30
CA ASN A 202 -3.08 7.65 7.60
C ASN A 202 -3.45 8.94 6.88
N ILE A 203 -4.54 8.94 6.12
CA ILE A 203 -5.01 10.09 5.37
C ILE A 203 -6.50 10.32 5.60
N GLN A 204 -6.94 11.54 5.31
CA GLN A 204 -8.34 11.90 5.15
C GLN A 204 -8.54 12.42 3.73
N PHE A 205 -9.70 12.14 3.13
CA PHE A 205 -10.02 12.61 1.78
C PHE A 205 -11.52 12.67 1.56
N GLY A 206 -11.92 13.52 0.62
CA GLY A 206 -13.26 13.55 0.06
C GLY A 206 -13.37 12.63 -1.15
N TRP A 207 -14.48 11.90 -1.27
CA TRP A 207 -14.81 11.10 -2.46
C TRP A 207 -16.32 11.00 -2.62
N GLY A 208 -16.84 11.26 -3.82
CA GLY A 208 -18.27 11.13 -4.09
C GLY A 208 -19.20 12.01 -3.24
N GLY A 209 -18.69 13.13 -2.70
CA GLY A 209 -19.45 14.04 -1.82
C GLY A 209 -19.39 13.68 -0.33
N ASP A 210 -18.76 12.56 0.03
CA ASP A 210 -18.49 12.15 1.41
C ASP A 210 -17.06 12.50 1.83
N VAL A 211 -16.82 12.64 3.13
CA VAL A 211 -15.47 12.77 3.70
C VAL A 211 -15.14 11.51 4.47
N LYS A 212 -14.23 10.70 3.95
CA LYS A 212 -13.72 9.54 4.66
C LYS A 212 -12.78 9.97 5.78
N PRO A 213 -13.13 9.80 7.06
CA PRO A 213 -12.42 10.43 8.17
C PRO A 213 -11.00 9.90 8.36
N VAL A 214 -10.79 8.60 8.11
CA VAL A 214 -9.50 7.92 8.22
C VAL A 214 -9.41 6.81 7.17
N SER A 215 -8.30 6.79 6.44
CA SER A 215 -7.87 5.65 5.64
C SER A 215 -6.38 5.42 5.82
N THR A 216 -5.97 4.20 6.14
CA THR A 216 -4.56 3.80 6.07
C THR A 216 -4.28 3.28 4.67
N LEU A 217 -3.23 3.78 4.03
CA LEU A 217 -2.73 3.28 2.73
C LEU A 217 -1.36 2.64 2.89
N PHE A 218 -1.14 1.50 2.24
CA PHE A 218 0.21 1.07 1.87
C PHE A 218 0.60 1.75 0.56
N VAL A 219 1.71 2.49 0.54
CA VAL A 219 2.09 3.32 -0.61
C VAL A 219 3.22 2.66 -1.39
N GLY A 220 2.93 2.43 -2.68
CA GLY A 220 3.89 1.86 -3.63
C GLY A 220 4.01 0.34 -3.58
N THR A 221 3.24 -0.36 -2.74
CA THR A 221 3.16 -1.83 -2.74
C THR A 221 2.58 -2.37 -4.04
N SER A 222 2.94 -3.60 -4.42
CA SER A 222 2.35 -4.22 -5.60
C SER A 222 0.96 -4.81 -5.33
N PRO A 223 0.10 -4.95 -6.37
CA PRO A 223 -1.19 -5.61 -6.24
C PRO A 223 -1.10 -7.03 -5.65
N GLU A 224 -0.09 -7.80 -6.09
CA GLU A 224 0.16 -9.15 -5.59
C GLU A 224 0.62 -9.16 -4.13
N PHE A 225 1.38 -8.16 -3.66
CA PHE A 225 1.73 -8.05 -2.25
C PHE A 225 0.50 -7.76 -1.39
N ASP A 226 -0.30 -6.75 -1.76
CA ASP A 226 -1.49 -6.39 -0.97
C ASP A 226 -2.46 -7.59 -0.88
N MET A 227 -2.72 -8.26 -2.01
CA MET A 227 -3.59 -9.43 -2.05
C MET A 227 -3.01 -10.62 -1.28
N ALA A 228 -1.70 -10.88 -1.38
CA ALA A 228 -1.04 -11.94 -0.62
C ALA A 228 -1.11 -11.68 0.89
N LEU A 229 -0.81 -10.45 1.33
CA LEU A 229 -0.83 -10.08 2.74
C LEU A 229 -2.23 -10.24 3.34
N TYR A 230 -3.25 -9.68 2.68
CA TYR A 230 -4.62 -9.80 3.16
C TYR A 230 -5.11 -11.25 3.12
N THR A 231 -4.72 -12.05 2.12
CA THR A 231 -5.05 -13.48 2.06
C THR A 231 -4.42 -14.24 3.22
N LEU A 232 -3.15 -13.97 3.53
CA LEU A 232 -2.46 -14.62 4.65
C LEU A 232 -3.12 -14.29 6.00
N CYS A 233 -3.37 -13.00 6.26
CA CYS A 233 -4.05 -12.56 7.48
C CYS A 233 -5.49 -13.08 7.56
N PHE A 234 -6.22 -13.08 6.43
CA PHE A 234 -7.56 -13.65 6.35
C PHE A 234 -7.54 -15.17 6.62
N CYS A 235 -6.59 -15.93 6.12
CA CYS A 235 -6.54 -17.37 6.37
C CYS A 235 -5.96 -17.75 7.74
N ALA A 236 -5.24 -16.84 8.40
CA ALA A 236 -4.70 -17.05 9.75
C ALA A 236 -5.79 -17.28 10.81
N GLY A 237 -7.03 -16.82 10.56
CA GLY A 237 -8.19 -17.12 11.41
C GLY A 237 -8.75 -15.90 12.13
N GLU A 238 -7.87 -15.01 12.59
CA GLU A 238 -8.23 -13.90 13.48
C GLU A 238 -8.83 -12.69 12.73
N PRO A 239 -9.82 -11.99 13.32
CA PRO A 239 -10.41 -10.78 12.75
C PRO A 239 -9.45 -9.58 12.82
N GLU A 240 -8.50 -9.59 13.76
CA GLU A 240 -7.47 -8.55 13.88
C GLU A 240 -6.09 -9.21 13.99
N ASN A 241 -5.18 -8.84 13.10
CA ASN A 241 -3.84 -9.41 13.01
C ASN A 241 -2.80 -8.30 13.18
N ILE A 242 -2.10 -8.27 14.31
CA ILE A 242 -1.02 -7.30 14.53
C ILE A 242 0.26 -7.86 13.91
N ILE A 243 0.79 -7.14 12.93
CA ILE A 243 1.96 -7.52 12.14
C ILE A 243 3.03 -6.43 12.19
N GLN A 244 4.25 -6.80 11.81
CA GLN A 244 5.37 -5.88 11.64
C GLN A 244 5.75 -5.80 10.17
N LEU A 245 5.79 -4.60 9.61
CA LEU A 245 6.32 -4.34 8.27
C LEU A 245 7.44 -3.33 8.42
N ARG A 246 8.70 -3.75 8.34
CA ARG A 246 9.88 -2.92 8.65
C ARG A 246 9.76 -2.28 10.05
N ASP A 247 9.75 -0.96 10.13
CA ASP A 247 9.60 -0.10 11.29
C ASP A 247 8.13 0.20 11.64
N TYR A 248 7.17 -0.36 10.89
CA TYR A 248 5.74 -0.16 11.13
C TYR A 248 5.10 -1.32 11.89
N GLU A 249 4.42 -1.02 12.99
CA GLU A 249 3.45 -1.92 13.58
C GLU A 249 2.06 -1.60 13.01
N VAL A 250 1.46 -2.60 12.37
CA VAL A 250 0.21 -2.46 11.63
C VAL A 250 -0.77 -3.52 12.10
N LYS A 251 -2.03 -3.13 12.28
CA LYS A 251 -3.14 -4.06 12.47
C LYS A 251 -3.82 -4.30 11.14
N ILE A 252 -3.86 -5.53 10.66
CA ILE A 252 -4.71 -5.93 9.53
C ILE A 252 -6.05 -6.42 10.07
N LYS A 253 -7.11 -5.69 9.76
CA LYS A 253 -8.48 -6.14 10.05
C LYS A 253 -8.96 -7.03 8.92
N CYS A 254 -9.69 -8.08 9.26
CA CYS A 254 -10.26 -9.04 8.32
C CYS A 254 -11.72 -9.32 8.71
N PHE A 255 -12.64 -9.01 7.80
CA PHE A 255 -14.06 -9.32 7.95
C PHE A 255 -14.41 -10.48 7.02
N ARG A 256 -15.13 -11.46 7.55
CA ARG A 256 -15.51 -12.68 6.83
C ARG A 256 -16.97 -12.66 6.45
N ILE A 257 -17.26 -13.19 5.27
CA ILE A 257 -18.60 -13.57 4.85
C ILE A 257 -18.65 -15.09 4.77
N HIS A 258 -19.36 -15.70 5.72
CA HIS A 258 -19.49 -17.15 5.77
C HIS A 258 -20.34 -17.67 4.61
N SER A 259 -19.86 -18.73 3.97
CA SER A 259 -20.60 -19.41 2.91
C SER A 259 -20.36 -20.92 2.98
N LYS A 260 -21.38 -21.69 2.60
CA LYS A 260 -21.26 -23.15 2.46
C LYS A 260 -20.24 -23.61 1.41
N TYR A 261 -19.78 -22.68 0.56
CA TYR A 261 -18.78 -22.89 -0.48
C TYR A 261 -17.38 -22.38 -0.11
N GLY A 262 -17.16 -22.01 1.16
CA GLY A 262 -15.92 -21.39 1.66
C GLY A 262 -16.12 -19.94 2.07
N ASP A 263 -15.39 -19.49 3.09
CA ASP A 263 -15.45 -18.10 3.55
C ASP A 263 -14.93 -17.14 2.48
N LYS A 264 -15.63 -16.03 2.32
CA LYS A 264 -15.24 -14.94 1.40
C LYS A 264 -14.71 -13.75 2.19
N VAL A 265 -13.83 -12.98 1.57
CA VAL A 265 -13.38 -11.71 2.15
C VAL A 265 -14.54 -10.72 2.09
N GLY A 266 -15.01 -10.29 3.26
CA GLY A 266 -15.89 -9.14 3.40
C GLY A 266 -15.08 -7.87 3.23
N SER A 267 -14.08 -7.69 4.08
CA SER A 267 -13.18 -6.54 4.04
C SER A 267 -11.83 -6.92 4.60
N SER A 268 -10.78 -6.28 4.14
CA SER A 268 -9.46 -6.35 4.75
C SER A 268 -8.71 -5.05 4.53
N TYR A 269 -8.17 -4.47 5.58
CA TYR A 269 -7.50 -3.18 5.49
C TYR A 269 -6.54 -2.96 6.67
N PRO A 270 -5.52 -2.11 6.50
CA PRO A 270 -4.57 -1.80 7.55
C PRO A 270 -5.08 -0.68 8.47
N GLU A 271 -4.65 -0.75 9.72
CA GLU A 271 -4.67 0.35 10.69
C GLU A 271 -3.25 0.51 11.23
N LEU A 272 -2.63 1.66 10.95
CA LEU A 272 -1.30 1.96 11.47
C LEU A 272 -1.39 2.15 12.99
N ILE A 273 -0.68 1.30 13.75
CA ILE A 273 -0.62 1.39 15.22
C ILE A 273 0.51 2.34 15.62
N SER A 274 1.72 2.06 15.15
CA SER A 274 2.90 2.85 15.50
C SER A 274 4.00 2.69 14.45
N LYS A 275 4.95 3.62 14.46
CA LYS A 275 6.20 3.54 13.71
C LYS A 275 7.33 3.66 14.71
N SER A 276 8.23 2.69 14.74
CA SER A 276 9.46 2.78 15.52
C SER A 276 10.37 3.85 14.90
N PRO A 277 11.11 4.64 15.69
CA PRO A 277 12.18 5.46 15.14
C PRO A 277 13.13 4.52 14.40
N GLY A 278 13.25 4.65 13.08
CA GLY A 278 14.11 3.79 12.30
C GLY A 278 15.54 3.83 12.84
N GLU A 279 16.25 2.71 12.82
CA GLU A 279 17.70 2.78 13.00
C GLU A 279 18.28 3.70 11.92
N PRO A 280 19.15 4.67 12.27
CA PRO A 280 19.80 5.49 11.28
C PRO A 280 20.82 4.64 10.51
N GLY A 281 20.42 4.06 9.38
CA GLY A 281 21.34 3.35 8.51
C GLY A 281 20.67 2.48 7.47
N PHE A 282 20.52 3.00 6.25
CA PHE A 282 20.97 2.40 4.98
C PHE A 282 20.59 3.39 3.86
N ALA A 283 21.19 4.58 3.89
CA ALA A 283 21.43 5.32 2.66
C ALA A 283 22.35 4.43 1.79
N GLY A 284 21.99 4.23 0.53
CA GLY A 284 22.55 3.21 -0.34
C GLY A 284 24.09 3.17 -0.34
N ALA A 285 24.64 2.03 0.09
CA ALA A 285 26.03 1.71 -0.19
C ALA A 285 26.14 1.33 -1.67
N SER A 286 26.56 2.29 -2.50
CA SER A 286 27.13 1.98 -3.82
C SER A 286 28.38 1.15 -3.62
N GLN A 287 28.28 -0.16 -3.83
CA GLN A 287 29.45 -1.04 -3.87
C GLN A 287 30.22 -0.80 -5.17
N GLY A 288 31.30 -0.02 -5.09
CA GLY A 288 32.42 -0.10 -6.03
C GLY A 288 33.36 -1.23 -5.61
N PRO A 289 34.07 -1.89 -6.55
CA PRO A 289 34.84 -3.08 -6.23
C PRO A 289 36.11 -2.76 -5.44
N SER A 290 36.42 -3.71 -4.57
CA SER A 290 37.50 -3.80 -3.59
C SER A 290 38.92 -3.62 -4.13
N GLY A 291 39.73 -2.86 -3.39
CA GLY A 291 41.20 -2.87 -3.41
C GLY A 291 41.73 -2.89 -1.97
N LEU A 292 42.58 -3.88 -1.65
CA LEU A 292 43.17 -4.17 -0.34
C LEU A 292 44.25 -3.15 0.09
N PRO A 293 44.68 -3.15 1.38
CA PRO A 293 45.29 -2.00 2.06
C PRO A 293 46.83 -2.03 2.07
N MET A 294 47.44 -0.86 2.29
CA MET A 294 48.83 -0.74 2.72
C MET A 294 48.93 0.15 3.97
N ALA A 295 49.60 -0.39 4.98
CA ALA A 295 49.91 0.23 6.26
C ALA A 295 51.23 1.01 6.22
N GLN A 296 51.41 1.90 7.22
CA GLN A 296 52.61 2.52 7.82
C GLN A 296 52.33 4.02 8.05
N GLY A 297 52.63 4.67 9.18
CA GLY A 297 53.34 4.32 10.40
C GLY A 297 53.29 5.51 11.39
N ASN A 298 53.73 5.24 12.62
CA ASN A 298 53.73 6.05 13.85
C ASN A 298 54.09 7.56 13.76
N GLY A 299 53.53 8.34 14.70
CA GLY A 299 54.09 9.64 15.12
C GLY A 299 53.38 10.23 16.35
N TYR A 300 54.10 10.31 17.47
CA TYR A 300 53.71 10.84 18.79
C TYR A 300 53.54 12.38 18.82
N SER A 301 52.72 12.87 19.77
CA SER A 301 52.39 14.29 20.13
C SER A 301 53.57 15.13 20.67
N PRO A 302 53.47 16.47 20.92
CA PRO A 302 52.67 17.03 22.04
C PRO A 302 52.06 18.46 21.85
N ALA A 303 51.37 18.88 22.91
CA ALA A 303 50.51 20.04 23.15
C ALA A 303 51.02 21.47 22.81
N GLY A 304 50.07 22.39 22.62
CA GLY A 304 50.25 23.83 22.66
C GLY A 304 48.93 24.58 22.90
N ASN A 305 48.79 25.17 24.09
CA ASN A 305 47.76 26.13 24.49
C ASN A 305 47.87 27.44 23.69
N TYR A 306 46.75 28.04 23.27
CA TYR A 306 46.57 29.49 23.28
C TYR A 306 45.09 29.87 23.48
N SER A 307 44.90 30.87 24.34
CA SER A 307 43.66 31.49 24.79
C SER A 307 43.59 32.93 24.25
N SER A 308 42.42 33.34 23.75
CA SER A 308 41.84 34.71 23.75
C SER A 308 40.58 34.66 22.88
N GLY A 309 39.43 35.28 23.13
CA GLY A 309 38.94 36.24 24.12
C GLY A 309 37.49 36.60 23.70
N TYR A 310 36.59 36.69 24.67
CA TYR A 310 35.16 37.08 24.60
C TYR A 310 34.98 38.58 24.21
N PRO A 311 33.77 39.14 23.87
CA PRO A 311 32.50 38.89 24.58
C PRO A 311 31.15 39.00 23.81
N PRO A 312 30.01 38.74 24.51
CA PRO A 312 28.66 38.76 23.98
C PRO A 312 27.85 40.02 24.39
N GLN A 313 26.79 40.32 23.64
CA GLN A 313 25.72 41.28 23.98
C GLN A 313 24.41 40.83 23.30
N GLN A 314 23.19 41.09 23.76
CA GLN A 314 22.59 41.23 25.09
C GLN A 314 21.07 41.23 24.83
N GLN A 315 20.31 40.65 25.75
CA GLN A 315 18.84 40.71 25.79
C GLN A 315 18.33 42.15 25.87
N GLN A 316 17.17 42.41 25.24
CA GLN A 316 16.27 43.49 25.64
C GLN A 316 14.82 43.22 25.14
N GLN A 317 13.94 42.86 26.07
CA GLN A 317 12.58 43.40 26.18
C GLN A 317 12.67 44.61 27.15
N PRO A 318 11.75 45.62 27.18
CA PRO A 318 10.29 45.44 27.26
C PRO A 318 9.40 46.54 26.61
N HIS A 319 8.10 46.28 26.46
CA HIS A 319 6.99 46.96 27.15
C HIS A 319 5.63 46.87 26.44
N SER A 320 4.64 46.63 27.29
CA SER A 320 3.18 46.70 27.18
C SER A 320 2.60 48.00 26.60
N GLN A 321 1.50 47.87 25.85
CA GLN A 321 0.32 48.75 25.97
C GLN A 321 -0.93 48.09 25.36
N SER A 322 -2.00 48.10 26.15
CA SER A 322 -3.39 47.73 25.80
C SER A 322 -4.07 48.82 24.96
N TYR A 323 -5.06 48.48 24.13
CA TYR A 323 -6.43 49.04 24.15
C TYR A 323 -7.32 48.43 23.03
N ALA A 324 -8.52 48.01 23.47
CA ALA A 324 -9.85 48.13 22.87
C ALA A 324 -10.21 47.51 21.49
N ALA A 325 -11.39 46.88 21.52
CA ALA A 325 -12.15 46.33 20.41
C ALA A 325 -12.81 47.40 19.52
N ALA A 326 -12.97 47.12 18.23
CA ALA A 326 -14.03 47.66 17.38
C ALA A 326 -14.29 46.74 16.18
N ALA A 327 -15.56 46.64 15.81
CA ALA A 327 -16.13 45.73 14.83
C ALA A 327 -16.11 46.26 13.39
N ALA A 328 -16.34 45.31 12.46
CA ALA A 328 -17.00 45.43 11.16
C ALA A 328 -16.34 46.30 10.07
N GLY A 329 -15.94 45.62 8.99
CA GLY A 329 -15.63 46.23 7.70
C GLY A 329 -15.63 45.16 6.61
N ALA A 330 -16.79 44.96 5.98
CA ALA A 330 -16.93 44.13 4.79
C ALA A 330 -16.22 44.80 3.59
N HIS A 331 -15.43 44.03 2.83
CA HIS A 331 -15.02 44.40 1.48
C HIS A 331 -15.18 43.21 0.52
N PRO A 332 -15.63 43.46 -0.73
CA PRO A 332 -16.14 42.45 -1.63
C PRO A 332 -15.02 41.64 -2.32
N GLN A 333 -15.28 40.33 -2.49
CA GLN A 333 -14.47 39.42 -3.29
C GLN A 333 -14.58 39.78 -4.78
N GLN A 334 -13.43 39.94 -5.45
CA GLN A 334 -13.33 39.85 -6.90
C GLN A 334 -13.17 38.37 -7.31
N PRO A 335 -13.79 37.92 -8.42
CA PRO A 335 -13.72 36.52 -8.83
C PRO A 335 -12.33 36.18 -9.41
N LEU A 336 -11.71 35.13 -8.89
CA LEU A 336 -10.50 34.51 -9.44
C LEU A 336 -10.82 33.89 -10.81
N GLN A 337 -10.13 34.36 -11.84
CA GLN A 337 -10.14 33.80 -13.18
C GLN A 337 -9.53 32.39 -13.14
N GLN A 338 -10.32 31.40 -13.57
CA GLN A 338 -9.86 30.03 -13.79
C GLN A 338 -8.95 29.99 -15.02
N GLN A 339 -7.73 29.47 -14.88
CA GLN A 339 -6.93 29.05 -16.03
C GLN A 339 -7.41 27.67 -16.52
N PRO A 340 -7.48 27.45 -17.84
CA PRO A 340 -7.96 26.17 -18.38
C PRO A 340 -6.86 25.11 -18.28
N TYR A 341 -7.10 24.08 -17.47
CA TYR A 341 -6.32 22.84 -17.50
C TYR A 341 -6.61 22.06 -18.80
N GLY A 342 -5.57 21.36 -19.27
CA GLY A 342 -5.46 20.75 -20.59
C GLY A 342 -6.58 19.78 -20.98
N LYS A 343 -6.70 19.57 -22.29
CA LYS A 343 -7.73 18.76 -22.94
C LYS A 343 -7.88 17.36 -22.33
N PRO A 344 -9.10 16.83 -22.20
CA PRO A 344 -9.33 15.45 -21.78
C PRO A 344 -8.74 14.45 -22.78
N PHE A 345 -8.12 13.39 -22.24
CA PHE A 345 -7.57 12.28 -23.01
C PHE A 345 -8.69 11.51 -23.73
N GLN A 346 -8.57 11.35 -25.04
CA GLN A 346 -9.42 10.46 -25.85
C GLN A 346 -8.63 9.19 -26.19
N PRO A 347 -9.10 7.99 -25.80
CA PRO A 347 -8.42 6.76 -26.20
C PRO A 347 -8.54 6.54 -27.72
N ALA A 348 -7.45 6.12 -28.34
CA ALA A 348 -7.41 5.78 -29.77
C ALA A 348 -8.35 4.58 -30.07
N PRO A 349 -9.03 4.56 -31.23
CA PRO A 349 -9.90 3.45 -31.59
C PRO A 349 -9.09 2.17 -31.81
N GLN A 350 -9.43 1.12 -31.06
CA GLN A 350 -8.83 -0.21 -31.21
C GLN A 350 -9.24 -0.81 -32.57
N GLN A 351 -8.25 -1.13 -33.40
CA GLN A 351 -8.48 -1.98 -34.57
C GLN A 351 -8.57 -3.45 -34.13
N PRO A 352 -9.47 -4.26 -34.70
CA PRO A 352 -9.60 -5.67 -34.35
C PRO A 352 -8.36 -6.44 -34.82
N MET A 353 -7.58 -6.96 -33.87
CA MET A 353 -6.47 -7.89 -34.15
C MET A 353 -7.03 -9.28 -34.44
N THR A 354 -7.01 -9.66 -35.73
CA THR A 354 -7.24 -11.04 -36.16
C THR A 354 -6.04 -11.91 -35.78
N PHE A 355 -6.25 -12.87 -34.88
CA PHE A 355 -5.26 -13.91 -34.58
C PHE A 355 -5.19 -14.92 -35.72
N GLN A 356 -4.13 -14.88 -36.52
CA GLN A 356 -3.72 -16.03 -37.34
C GLN A 356 -2.84 -16.94 -36.48
N GLN A 357 -3.32 -18.17 -36.25
CA GLN A 357 -2.53 -19.24 -35.64
C GLN A 357 -1.52 -19.76 -36.67
N GLN A 358 -0.25 -19.83 -36.30
CA GLN A 358 0.70 -20.78 -36.89
C GLN A 358 1.35 -21.62 -35.79
N PRO A 359 1.49 -22.94 -35.99
CA PRO A 359 1.98 -23.86 -34.97
C PRO A 359 3.50 -24.02 -35.06
N THR A 360 4.18 -24.09 -33.91
CA THR A 360 5.55 -24.64 -33.83
C THR A 360 5.76 -25.46 -32.56
N PRO A 361 6.65 -26.47 -32.60
CA PRO A 361 6.48 -27.72 -31.89
C PRO A 361 7.28 -27.83 -30.58
N PHE A 362 6.76 -28.70 -29.71
CA PHE A 362 7.39 -29.21 -28.51
C PHE A 362 8.77 -29.86 -28.79
N GLN A 363 9.79 -29.47 -28.01
CA GLN A 363 10.89 -30.36 -27.67
C GLN A 363 11.23 -30.23 -26.17
N GLN A 364 11.23 -31.39 -25.51
CA GLN A 364 11.56 -31.59 -24.10
C GLN A 364 13.08 -31.54 -23.89
N GLN A 365 13.54 -30.79 -22.89
CA GLN A 365 14.82 -31.05 -22.21
C GLN A 365 14.61 -30.83 -20.71
N GLY A 366 14.96 -31.84 -19.91
CA GLY A 366 14.76 -31.87 -18.45
C GLY A 366 15.76 -30.98 -17.68
N PRO A 367 15.54 -30.76 -16.38
CA PRO A 367 16.32 -29.80 -15.60
C PRO A 367 17.64 -30.40 -15.06
N PRO A 368 18.70 -29.60 -14.90
CA PRO A 368 19.84 -29.97 -14.09
C PRO A 368 19.51 -29.83 -12.60
N GLN A 369 20.04 -30.77 -11.82
CA GLN A 369 19.98 -30.80 -10.36
C GLN A 369 21.05 -29.86 -9.78
N ASP A 370 20.67 -28.98 -8.86
CA ASP A 370 21.62 -28.35 -7.94
C ASP A 370 21.07 -28.37 -6.51
N ALA A 371 21.73 -29.17 -5.69
CA ALA A 371 21.44 -29.37 -4.27
C ALA A 371 22.31 -28.44 -3.43
N ALA A 372 21.83 -27.23 -3.16
CA ALA A 372 22.46 -26.33 -2.19
C ALA A 372 21.51 -25.23 -1.66
N GLN A 373 20.29 -25.56 -1.25
CA GLN A 373 19.42 -24.60 -0.53
C GLN A 373 18.54 -25.21 0.59
N GLN A 374 18.71 -26.50 0.91
CA GLN A 374 17.88 -27.20 1.90
C GLN A 374 18.30 -27.03 3.37
N SER A 375 19.39 -26.31 3.67
CA SER A 375 19.92 -26.28 5.05
C SER A 375 19.34 -25.22 5.98
N CYS A 376 18.57 -24.23 5.49
CA CYS A 376 17.98 -23.18 6.34
C CYS A 376 16.45 -23.28 6.52
N MET A 377 15.72 -23.94 5.61
CA MET A 377 14.25 -24.09 5.70
C MET A 377 13.78 -25.21 6.64
N GLY A 378 14.60 -26.24 6.86
CA GLY A 378 14.22 -27.40 7.68
C GLY A 378 14.00 -27.11 9.18
N LYS A 379 14.55 -26.01 9.71
CA LYS A 379 14.40 -25.63 11.12
C LYS A 379 13.13 -24.81 11.41
N PHE A 380 12.51 -24.19 10.40
CA PHE A 380 11.30 -23.38 10.57
C PHE A 380 10.00 -24.19 10.52
N LEU A 381 9.98 -25.28 9.74
CA LEU A 381 8.78 -26.11 9.57
C LEU A 381 8.37 -26.87 10.85
N GLY A 382 9.33 -27.14 11.73
CA GLY A 382 9.09 -27.83 13.01
C GLY A 382 8.38 -26.99 14.07
N ILE A 383 8.51 -25.66 14.03
CA ILE A 383 7.88 -24.74 15.00
C ILE A 383 6.44 -24.41 14.59
N LEU A 384 6.15 -24.37 13.28
CA LEU A 384 4.81 -24.11 12.77
C LEU A 384 3.83 -25.27 13.07
N LYS A 385 4.26 -26.53 13.08
CA LYS A 385 3.33 -27.64 13.40
C LYS A 385 2.86 -27.66 14.87
N ALA A 386 3.60 -27.05 15.79
CA ALA A 386 3.28 -27.08 17.23
C ALA A 386 2.45 -25.86 17.71
N CYS A 387 2.30 -24.81 16.88
CA CYS A 387 1.61 -23.57 17.25
C CYS A 387 0.24 -23.37 16.58
N PHE A 388 -0.18 -24.30 15.73
CA PHE A 388 -1.45 -24.27 14.97
C PHE A 388 -2.39 -25.45 15.33
N SER A 389 -2.20 -26.06 16.51
CA SER A 389 -3.14 -27.03 17.11
C SER A 389 -4.09 -26.34 18.08
#